data_AF-A0A6L7CHC4-F1
#
_entry.id   AF-A0A6L7CHC4-F1
#
_cell.length_a   1.000
_cell.length_b   1.000
_cell.length_c   1.000
_cell.angle_alpha   90.00
_cell.angle_beta   90.00
_cell.angle_gamma   90.00
#
_symmetry.space_group_name_H-M   'P 1'
#
loop_
_entity.id
_entity.type
_entity.pdbx_description
1 polymer ?
#
loop_
_entity_poly.entity_id
_entity_poly.type
_entity_poly.pdbx_seq_one_letter_code
_entity_poly.pdbx_strand_id
1 'polypeptide(L)'
;MSTRTPSSSSSRLMLTIGLCFLVALMEGLDLQAAGIAAGGIAQAFALDKMQMGWIFSAGILGLLPGALVGGMLADRYGRKRILIGSVALFGLFSLATAIAWDFPSLVFARLMTGVGLGAALPN
;
A
#
# COMPACT_ATOMS: atom_id res chain seq x y z
N MET A 1 36.44 6.90 28.31
CA MET A 1 35.12 7.56 28.34
C MET A 1 34.15 6.61 27.66
N SER A 2 33.39 5.84 28.45
CA SER A 2 32.58 4.71 28.00
C SER A 2 31.23 5.22 27.45
N THR A 3 31.00 5.12 26.15
CA THR A 3 29.70 5.43 25.54
C THR A 3 28.96 4.12 25.25
N ARG A 4 27.83 3.96 25.94
CA ARG A 4 27.03 2.76 26.05
C ARG A 4 26.40 2.39 24.70
N THR A 5 26.59 1.13 24.28
CA THR A 5 25.80 0.47 23.23
C THR A 5 24.37 0.24 23.74
N PRO A 6 23.31 0.74 23.08
CA PRO A 6 21.94 0.44 23.48
C PRO A 6 21.50 -0.90 22.88
N SER A 7 21.72 -2.00 23.62
CA SER A 7 21.47 -3.39 23.18
C SER A 7 19.99 -3.84 23.18
N SER A 8 19.01 -2.95 23.37
CA SER A 8 17.57 -3.28 23.26
C SER A 8 16.82 -2.53 22.15
N SER A 9 17.47 -1.61 21.43
CA SER A 9 16.85 -0.80 20.37
C SER A 9 17.05 -1.38 18.97
N SER A 10 18.21 -2.00 18.70
CA SER A 10 18.58 -2.52 17.38
C SER A 10 17.62 -3.59 16.85
N SER A 11 17.14 -4.52 17.67
CA SER A 11 16.21 -5.57 17.21
C SER A 11 14.84 -5.01 16.78
N ARG A 12 14.36 -3.94 17.43
CA ARG A 12 13.10 -3.26 17.07
C ARG A 12 13.24 -2.42 15.81
N LEU A 13 14.40 -1.78 15.63
CA LEU A 13 14.73 -1.07 14.40
C LEU A 13 14.84 -2.06 13.23
N MET A 14 15.55 -3.17 13.42
CA MET A 14 15.72 -4.21 12.40
C MET A 14 14.38 -4.88 12.04
N LEU A 15 13.49 -5.09 13.00
CA LEU A 15 12.11 -5.54 12.74
C LEU A 15 11.31 -4.51 11.93
N THR A 16 11.38 -3.22 12.28
CA THR A 16 10.68 -2.16 11.54
C THR A 16 11.18 -2.09 10.09
N ILE A 17 12.50 -2.12 9.89
CA ILE A 17 13.12 -2.12 8.56
C ILE A 17 12.71 -3.37 7.77
N GLY A 18 12.73 -4.54 8.41
CA GLY A 18 12.29 -5.79 7.80
C GLY A 18 10.82 -5.76 7.37
N LEU A 19 9.94 -5.18 8.21
CA LEU A 19 8.54 -4.99 7.88
C LEU A 19 8.37 -3.99 6.71
N CYS A 20 9.04 -2.84 6.73
CA CYS A 20 9.01 -1.90 5.61
C CYS A 20 9.46 -2.54 4.30
N PHE A 21 10.53 -3.35 4.37
CA PHE A 21 11.05 -4.05 3.20
C PHE A 21 10.06 -5.09 2.66
N LEU A 22 9.43 -5.87 3.56
CA LEU A 22 8.38 -6.83 3.18
C LEU A 22 7.20 -6.14 2.51
N VAL A 23 6.80 -4.97 3.02
CA VAL A 23 5.70 -4.17 2.47
C VAL A 23 6.05 -3.63 1.09
N ALA A 24 7.24 -3.08 0.92
CA ALA A 24 7.73 -2.61 -0.38
C ALA A 24 7.82 -3.76 -1.41
N LEU A 25 8.22 -4.96 -0.97
CA LEU A 25 8.19 -6.16 -1.82
C LEU A 25 6.76 -6.56 -2.21
N MET A 26 5.83 -6.60 -1.25
CA MET A 26 4.42 -6.89 -1.52
C MET A 26 3.80 -5.86 -2.47
N GLU A 27 4.14 -4.58 -2.31
CA GLU A 27 3.70 -3.50 -3.20
C GLU A 27 4.22 -3.72 -4.62
N GLY A 28 5.52 -4.00 -4.78
CA GLY A 28 6.11 -4.29 -6.09
C GLY A 28 5.45 -5.49 -6.77
N LEU A 29 5.14 -6.55 -6.01
CA LEU A 29 4.41 -7.72 -6.50
C LEU A 29 2.97 -7.37 -6.91
N ASP A 30 2.26 -6.56 -6.13
CA ASP A 30 0.87 -6.17 -6.39
C ASP A 30 0.75 -5.29 -7.65
N LEU A 31 1.69 -4.35 -7.85
CA LEU A 31 1.81 -3.55 -9.09
C LEU A 31 2.09 -4.42 -10.31
N GLN A 32 3.01 -5.38 -10.18
CA GLN A 32 3.37 -6.27 -11.28
C GLN A 32 2.25 -7.25 -11.62
N ALA A 33 1.58 -7.81 -10.60
CA ALA A 33 0.42 -8.68 -10.77
C ALA A 33 -0.73 -7.95 -11.49
N ALA A 34 -1.01 -6.70 -11.14
CA ALA A 34 -2.00 -5.89 -11.85
C ALA A 34 -1.60 -5.59 -13.31
N GLY A 35 -0.31 -5.37 -13.58
CA GLY A 35 0.21 -5.22 -14.95
C GLY A 35 0.02 -6.48 -15.80
N ILE A 36 0.28 -7.66 -15.23
CA ILE A 36 0.08 -8.96 -15.90
C ILE A 36 -1.42 -9.24 -16.09
N ALA A 37 -2.22 -8.98 -15.06
CA ALA A 37 -3.67 -9.16 -15.08
C ALA A 37 -4.38 -8.14 -15.98
N ALA A 38 -3.75 -7.02 -16.32
CA ALA A 38 -4.35 -5.96 -17.14
C ALA A 38 -4.91 -6.50 -18.47
N GLY A 39 -4.19 -7.37 -19.16
CA GLY A 39 -4.69 -7.98 -20.40
C GLY A 39 -5.98 -8.79 -20.18
N GLY A 40 -6.01 -9.60 -19.11
CA GLY A 40 -7.17 -10.43 -18.75
C GLY A 40 -8.36 -9.61 -18.26
N ILE A 41 -8.12 -8.58 -17.45
CA ILE A 41 -9.14 -7.64 -16.95
C ILE A 41 -9.75 -6.85 -18.12
N ALA A 42 -8.93 -6.38 -19.07
CA ALA A 42 -9.42 -5.69 -20.26
C ALA A 42 -10.36 -6.57 -21.10
N GLN A 43 -10.02 -7.86 -21.27
CA GLN A 43 -10.85 -8.82 -21.99
C GLN A 43 -12.11 -9.22 -21.23
N ALA A 44 -12.00 -9.48 -19.91
CA ALA A 44 -13.11 -9.93 -19.07
C ALA A 44 -14.18 -8.84 -18.84
N PHE A 45 -13.76 -7.59 -18.71
CA PHE A 45 -14.64 -6.45 -18.45
C PHE A 45 -14.93 -5.59 -19.69
N ALA A 46 -14.44 -5.99 -20.87
CA ALA A 46 -14.53 -5.23 -22.12
C ALA A 46 -14.11 -3.75 -21.97
N LEU A 47 -13.01 -3.52 -21.23
CA LEU A 47 -12.56 -2.18 -20.86
C LEU A 47 -11.71 -1.55 -21.96
N ASP A 48 -11.94 -0.25 -22.18
CA ASP A 48 -11.11 0.55 -23.08
C ASP A 48 -9.77 0.91 -22.42
N LYS A 49 -8.74 1.20 -23.23
CA LYS A 49 -7.38 1.56 -22.75
C LYS A 49 -7.41 2.75 -21.78
N MET A 50 -8.34 3.69 -22.00
CA MET A 50 -8.53 4.85 -21.12
C MET A 50 -9.01 4.44 -19.72
N GLN A 51 -9.89 3.44 -19.62
CA GLN A 51 -10.40 2.93 -18.36
C GLN A 51 -9.32 2.16 -17.57
N MET A 52 -8.44 1.43 -18.28
CA MET A 52 -7.28 0.81 -17.65
C MET A 52 -6.31 1.85 -17.09
N GLY A 53 -6.11 2.97 -17.81
CA GLY A 53 -5.37 4.12 -17.29
C GLY A 53 -5.93 4.65 -15.97
N TRP A 54 -7.26 4.77 -15.88
CA TRP A 54 -7.93 5.19 -14.64
C TRP A 54 -7.68 4.24 -13.45
N ILE A 55 -7.61 2.92 -13.66
CA ILE A 55 -7.31 1.96 -12.59
C ILE A 55 -5.90 2.19 -12.02
N PHE A 56 -4.90 2.36 -12.89
CA PHE A 56 -3.53 2.64 -12.45
C PHE A 56 -3.40 4.02 -11.81
N SER A 57 -4.02 5.05 -12.41
CA SER A 57 -4.01 6.40 -11.86
C SER A 57 -4.73 6.50 -10.51
N ALA A 58 -5.81 5.75 -10.30
CA ALA A 58 -6.53 5.74 -9.02
C ALA A 58 -5.64 5.22 -7.87
N GLY A 59 -4.79 4.23 -8.12
CA GLY A 59 -3.81 3.76 -7.13
C GLY A 59 -2.81 4.84 -6.73
N ILE A 60 -2.28 5.58 -7.70
CA ILE A 60 -1.34 6.69 -7.46
C ILE A 60 -2.06 7.88 -6.79
N LEU A 61 -3.28 8.19 -7.21
CA LEU A 61 -4.09 9.25 -6.63
C LEU A 61 -4.44 8.98 -5.16
N GLY A 62 -4.64 7.72 -4.77
CA GLY A 62 -4.85 7.33 -3.37
C GLY A 62 -3.62 7.55 -2.48
N LEU A 63 -2.42 7.51 -3.06
CA LEU A 63 -1.16 7.63 -2.33
C LEU A 63 -0.99 9.01 -1.67
N LEU A 64 -1.41 10.08 -2.35
CA LEU A 64 -1.36 11.46 -1.85
C LEU A 64 -2.13 11.67 -0.53
N PRO A 65 -3.45 11.41 -0.46
CA PRO A 65 -4.21 11.54 0.78
C PRO A 65 -3.76 10.51 1.82
N GLY A 66 -3.35 9.30 1.39
CA GLY A 66 -2.79 8.30 2.28
C GLY A 66 -1.53 8.78 3.01
N ALA A 67 -0.59 9.39 2.30
CA ALA A 67 0.66 9.88 2.87
C ALA A 67 0.44 11.08 3.81
N LEU A 68 -0.44 12.00 3.43
CA LEU A 68 -0.80 13.14 4.28
C LEU A 68 -1.47 12.68 5.58
N VAL A 69 -2.51 11.86 5.47
CA VAL A 69 -3.29 11.40 6.62
C VAL A 69 -2.47 10.43 7.47
N GLY A 70 -1.79 9.49 6.85
CA GLY A 70 -0.96 8.50 7.55
C GLY A 70 0.23 9.11 8.25
N GLY A 71 0.91 10.11 7.65
CA GLY A 71 1.97 10.87 8.32
C GLY A 71 1.46 11.58 9.57
N MET A 72 0.34 12.29 9.45
CA MET A 72 -0.27 13.03 10.58
C MET A 72 -0.75 12.10 11.70
N LEU A 73 -1.32 10.93 11.35
CA LEU A 73 -1.71 9.91 12.31
C LEU A 73 -0.49 9.19 12.92
N ALA A 74 0.59 8.99 12.17
CA ALA A 74 1.81 8.33 12.65
C ALA A 74 2.49 9.17 13.73
N ASP A 75 2.50 10.49 13.55
CA ASP A 75 3.04 11.44 14.52
C ASP A 75 2.17 11.50 15.80
N ARG A 76 0.85 11.33 15.67
CA ARG A 76 -0.09 11.43 16.81
C ARG A 76 -0.29 10.13 17.59
N TYR A 77 -0.38 8.99 16.91
CA TYR A 77 -0.70 7.69 17.51
C TYR A 77 0.50 6.73 17.59
N GLY A 78 1.64 7.13 17.03
CA GLY A 78 2.89 6.39 17.00
C GLY A 78 3.08 5.60 15.71
N ARG A 79 4.23 5.82 15.05
CA ARG A 79 4.64 5.19 13.77
C ARG A 79 4.36 3.70 13.67
N LYS A 80 4.65 2.90 14.71
CA LYS A 80 4.48 1.44 14.68
C LYS A 80 3.01 1.00 14.46
N ARG A 81 2.05 1.66 15.12
CA ARG A 81 0.63 1.27 15.04
C ARG A 81 0.05 1.61 13.67
N ILE A 82 0.42 2.77 13.14
CA ILE A 82 0.00 3.20 11.81
C ILE A 82 0.61 2.30 10.75
N LEU A 83 1.89 1.94 10.84
CA LEU A 83 2.52 1.05 9.86
C LEU A 83 1.82 -0.31 9.80
N ILE A 84 1.48 -0.91 10.94
CA ILE A 84 0.71 -2.17 10.97
C ILE A 84 -0.69 -1.97 10.39
N GLY A 85 -1.37 -0.87 10.73
CA GLY A 85 -2.70 -0.54 10.21
C GLY A 85 -2.70 -0.34 8.69
N SER A 86 -1.73 0.38 8.15
CA SER A 86 -1.53 0.62 6.72
C SER A 86 -1.32 -0.67 5.94
N VAL A 87 -0.51 -1.59 6.47
CA VAL A 87 -0.27 -2.91 5.86
C VAL A 87 -1.52 -3.78 5.90
N ALA A 88 -2.24 -3.77 7.01
CA ALA A 88 -3.50 -4.49 7.12
C ALA A 88 -4.55 -3.94 6.14
N LEU A 89 -4.65 -2.61 6.02
CA LEU A 89 -5.53 -1.94 5.07
C LEU A 89 -5.17 -2.31 3.63
N PHE A 90 -3.88 -2.18 3.28
CA PHE A 90 -3.36 -2.56 1.97
C PHE A 90 -3.67 -4.02 1.62
N GLY A 91 -3.37 -4.96 2.52
CA GLY A 91 -3.63 -6.38 2.30
C GLY A 91 -5.13 -6.68 2.14
N LEU A 92 -5.98 -6.06 2.97
CA LEU A 92 -7.43 -6.24 2.91
C LEU A 92 -8.02 -5.75 1.58
N PHE A 93 -7.58 -4.58 1.11
CA PHE A 93 -8.06 -4.04 -0.16
C PHE A 93 -7.42 -4.72 -1.39
N SER A 94 -6.20 -5.26 -1.28
CA SER A 94 -5.61 -6.11 -2.31
C SER A 94 -6.43 -7.40 -2.48
N LEU A 95 -6.81 -8.05 -1.37
CA LEU A 95 -7.77 -9.17 -1.39
C LEU A 95 -9.14 -8.75 -1.96
N ALA A 96 -9.63 -7.56 -1.59
CA ALA A 96 -10.88 -7.03 -2.16
C ALA A 96 -10.80 -6.79 -3.68
N THR A 97 -9.62 -6.48 -4.20
CA THR A 97 -9.38 -6.33 -5.65
C THR A 97 -9.50 -7.66 -6.38
N ALA A 98 -9.10 -8.77 -5.74
CA ALA A 98 -9.21 -10.11 -6.31
C ALA A 98 -10.66 -10.61 -6.45
N ILE A 99 -11.58 -10.12 -5.60
CA ILE A 99 -13.01 -10.44 -5.64
C ILE A 99 -13.85 -9.35 -6.34
N ALA A 100 -13.23 -8.33 -6.94
CA ALA A 100 -13.97 -7.23 -7.52
C ALA A 100 -14.75 -7.68 -8.77
N TRP A 101 -16.07 -7.44 -8.77
CA TRP A 101 -16.99 -7.84 -9.84
C TRP A 101 -17.34 -6.75 -10.85
N ASP A 102 -16.91 -5.51 -10.63
CA ASP A 102 -17.21 -4.38 -11.52
C ASP A 102 -16.02 -3.41 -11.62
N PHE A 103 -15.98 -2.65 -12.73
CA PHE A 103 -14.97 -1.62 -12.96
C PHE A 103 -14.87 -0.56 -11.84
N PRO A 104 -15.98 0.02 -11.32
CA PRO A 104 -15.90 0.99 -10.23
C PRO A 104 -15.36 0.37 -8.95
N SER A 105 -15.67 -0.90 -8.70
CA SER A 105 -15.19 -1.68 -7.56
C SER A 105 -13.68 -1.88 -7.62
N LEU A 106 -13.14 -2.20 -8.81
CA LEU A 106 -11.70 -2.28 -9.07
C LEU A 106 -11.00 -0.94 -8.83
N VAL A 107 -11.56 0.15 -9.36
CA VAL A 107 -11.01 1.51 -9.19
C VAL A 107 -11.03 1.93 -7.72
N PHE A 108 -12.12 1.65 -7.00
CA PHE A 108 -12.24 1.98 -5.57
C PHE A 108 -11.29 1.17 -4.70
N ALA A 109 -11.18 -0.15 -4.94
CA ALA A 109 -10.23 -1.00 -4.26
C ALA A 109 -8.78 -0.55 -4.54
N ARG A 110 -8.49 -0.10 -5.77
CA ARG A 110 -7.18 0.48 -6.13
C ARG A 110 -6.88 1.80 -5.42
N LEU A 111 -7.88 2.67 -5.32
CA LEU A 111 -7.72 3.93 -4.60
C LEU A 111 -7.46 3.68 -3.10
N MET A 112 -8.18 2.73 -2.50
CA MET A 112 -7.99 2.36 -1.10
C MET A 112 -6.67 1.65 -0.81
N THR A 113 -6.20 0.77 -1.70
CA THR A 113 -4.84 0.22 -1.59
C THR A 113 -3.78 1.32 -1.68
N GLY A 114 -3.95 2.30 -2.58
CA GLY A 114 -3.11 3.49 -2.66
C GLY A 114 -3.10 4.33 -1.37
N VAL A 115 -4.27 4.53 -0.75
CA VAL A 115 -4.39 5.24 0.54
C VAL A 115 -3.67 4.49 1.66
N GLY A 116 -3.84 3.16 1.74
CA GLY A 116 -3.13 2.33 2.70
C GLY A 116 -1.61 2.41 2.52
N LEU A 117 -1.15 2.40 1.27
CA LEU A 117 0.27 2.53 0.92
C LEU A 117 0.84 3.90 1.27
N GLY A 118 0.15 4.97 0.90
CA GLY A 118 0.56 6.32 1.24
C GLY A 118 0.79 6.45 2.74
N ALA A 119 -0.09 5.87 3.55
CA ALA A 119 0.01 5.91 5.00
C ALA A 119 1.17 5.06 5.59
N ALA A 120 1.78 4.17 4.80
CA ALA A 120 2.96 3.40 5.20
C ALA A 120 4.28 4.14 4.88
N LEU A 121 4.24 5.17 4.03
CA LEU A 121 5.45 5.92 3.67
C LEU A 121 6.02 6.63 4.91
N PRO A 122 7.33 6.50 5.15
CA PRO A 122 7.98 7.16 6.28
C PRO A 122 8.06 8.67 6.02
N ASN A 123 7.31 9.44 6.82
CA ASN A 123 7.46 10.88 7.01
C ASN A 123 8.21 11.12 8.32
#